data_AF-A0A7V1I051-F1
#
_entry.id   AF-A0A7V1I051-F1
#
_cell.length_a   1.000
_cell.length_b   1.000
_cell.length_c   1.000
_cell.angle_alpha   90.00
_cell.angle_beta   90.00
_cell.angle_gamma   90.00
#
_symmetry.space_group_name_H-M   'P 1'
#
loop_
_entity.id
_entity.type
_entity.pdbx_description
1 polymer ?
#
loop_
_entity_poly.entity_id
_entity_poly.type
_entity_poly.pdbx_seq_one_letter_code
_entity_poly.pdbx_strand_id
1 'polypeptide(L)'
;MKYFGRVFFEIAGVCNAKCPYCITGNKNAPPGKIISAGMFSDILGKLFAEKVIDQNTRIYLFNKGEPFLHPNLSGIIDILHNYNLKYEISTNGSIVPHIDKKLVSGLQLLTFSMPGFSQNSYDKIHGFDFEEIKTNMTEIVRQLKQHGYENFININYHLYQFSLLEIKDCEFFARKLGISLEPMFAFINDWWIFNDWLNDNLSQDTQKKMMEELLFFSEYKRLLKSAPEGYSCDQFNVLVIDEEGNMATCCGLPKEHEDYHCGNVLNDDIDQTLRNKFNKPVCDYCHKEGITYALNEGCVHRADIFAINNDVKRVAIFGAGSGGKIALELSSRCGWVVAYFVDSNANIGRREFLNGYDVKTPASLLERDFELIIVATGDGKKSVFEQLNNMGFSYQRDYIHFLDTVIVDNCEISVKTGKPKSK
;
A
#
# COMPACT_ATOMS: atom_id res chain seq x y z
N MET A 1 -7.31 12.72 -30.09
CA MET A 1 -7.92 12.09 -28.91
C MET A 1 -6.88 11.23 -28.20
N LYS A 2 -6.80 11.27 -26.86
CA LYS A 2 -5.81 10.49 -26.09
C LYS A 2 -6.30 9.05 -25.93
N TYR A 3 -5.43 8.09 -26.25
CA TYR A 3 -5.64 6.67 -25.99
C TYR A 3 -5.23 6.29 -24.57
N PHE A 4 -5.96 5.39 -23.93
CA PHE A 4 -5.65 4.85 -22.61
C PHE A 4 -5.52 3.33 -22.65
N GLY A 5 -4.31 2.82 -22.40
CA GLY A 5 -4.08 1.37 -22.29
C GLY A 5 -4.57 0.74 -20.97
N ARG A 6 -4.99 1.56 -20.00
CA ARG A 6 -5.50 1.12 -18.69
C ARG A 6 -6.73 1.92 -18.32
N VAL A 7 -7.84 1.22 -18.07
CA VAL A 7 -9.10 1.83 -17.61
C VAL A 7 -9.57 1.13 -16.35
N PHE A 8 -9.72 1.90 -15.28
CA PHE A 8 -10.40 1.48 -14.06
C PHE A 8 -11.88 1.77 -14.21
N PHE A 9 -12.70 0.75 -13.96
CA PHE A 9 -14.14 0.81 -14.05
C PHE A 9 -14.72 0.34 -12.72
N GLU A 10 -15.28 1.27 -11.96
CA GLU A 10 -15.96 0.94 -10.72
C GLU A 10 -17.28 0.24 -11.03
N ILE A 11 -17.30 -1.09 -10.97
CA ILE A 11 -18.55 -1.84 -11.17
C ILE A 11 -19.43 -1.82 -9.92
N ALA A 12 -18.82 -1.67 -8.75
CA ALA A 12 -19.52 -1.62 -7.47
C ALA A 12 -18.93 -0.48 -6.64
N GLY A 13 -19.58 0.68 -6.59
CA GLY A 13 -19.17 1.82 -5.74
C GLY A 13 -19.41 1.61 -4.24
N VAL A 14 -19.62 0.37 -3.81
CA VAL A 14 -19.87 -0.03 -2.42
C VAL A 14 -18.80 -1.01 -1.96
N CYS A 15 -18.49 -0.98 -0.67
CA CYS A 15 -17.56 -1.93 -0.04
C CYS A 15 -18.09 -2.33 1.34
N ASN A 16 -17.84 -3.57 1.73
CA ASN A 16 -18.19 -4.11 3.04
C ASN A 16 -17.04 -4.07 4.06
N ALA A 17 -15.84 -3.64 3.65
CA ALA A 17 -14.71 -3.40 4.55
C ALA A 17 -14.84 -2.05 5.29
N LYS A 18 -14.15 -1.90 6.43
CA LYS A 18 -14.21 -0.72 7.32
C LYS A 18 -12.90 0.08 7.37
N CYS A 19 -12.14 0.06 6.28
CA CYS A 19 -10.80 0.62 6.21
C CYS A 19 -10.75 2.10 6.62
N PRO A 20 -10.07 2.48 7.73
CA PRO A 20 -10.08 3.85 8.24
C PRO A 20 -9.33 4.86 7.35
N TYR A 21 -8.48 4.36 6.45
CA TYR A 21 -7.68 5.17 5.52
C TYR A 21 -8.20 5.15 4.08
N CYS A 22 -9.37 4.55 3.85
CA CYS A 22 -10.02 4.52 2.55
C CYS A 22 -11.35 5.28 2.65
N ILE A 23 -11.61 6.13 1.67
CA ILE A 23 -12.83 6.93 1.62
C ILE A 23 -14.13 6.12 1.74
N THR A 24 -14.21 4.96 1.08
CA THR A 24 -15.39 4.08 1.11
C THR A 24 -15.51 3.38 2.48
N GLY A 25 -14.40 2.82 2.98
CA GLY A 25 -14.39 2.04 4.21
C GLY A 25 -14.62 2.89 5.46
N ASN A 26 -14.10 4.13 5.46
CA ASN A 26 -14.27 5.08 6.54
C ASN A 26 -15.60 5.86 6.47
N LYS A 27 -16.40 5.64 5.41
CA LYS A 27 -17.71 6.29 5.18
C LYS A 27 -17.63 7.83 5.16
N ASN A 28 -16.51 8.37 4.69
CA ASN A 28 -16.31 9.81 4.49
C ASN A 28 -16.95 10.32 3.18
N ALA A 29 -17.58 9.42 2.42
CA ALA A 29 -18.47 9.71 1.33
C ALA A 29 -19.70 8.79 1.43
N PRO A 30 -20.88 9.19 0.90
CA PRO A 30 -22.01 8.30 0.68
C PRO A 30 -21.60 7.08 -0.13
N PRO A 31 -22.23 5.92 0.11
CA PRO A 31 -21.98 4.74 -0.69
C PRO A 31 -22.35 5.01 -2.15
N GLY A 32 -21.53 4.50 -3.06
CA GLY A 32 -21.88 4.47 -4.48
C GLY A 32 -22.99 3.47 -4.78
N LYS A 33 -23.23 3.26 -6.07
CA LYS A 33 -24.21 2.31 -6.61
C LYS A 33 -23.50 1.07 -7.17
N ILE A 34 -24.30 0.11 -7.62
CA ILE A 34 -23.86 -0.98 -8.47
C ILE A 34 -24.20 -0.58 -9.91
N ILE A 35 -23.24 -0.61 -10.82
CA ILE A 35 -23.52 -0.32 -12.23
C ILE A 35 -24.41 -1.41 -12.83
N SER A 36 -25.29 -1.06 -13.77
CA SER A 36 -26.00 -2.08 -14.54
C SER A 36 -25.15 -2.58 -15.72
N ALA A 37 -25.34 -3.84 -16.12
CA ALA A 37 -24.66 -4.38 -17.30
C ALA A 37 -24.97 -3.57 -18.58
N GLY A 38 -26.21 -3.07 -18.73
CA GLY A 38 -26.57 -2.21 -19.87
C GLY A 38 -25.76 -0.92 -19.89
N MET A 39 -25.70 -0.21 -18.76
CA MET A 39 -24.92 1.03 -18.66
C MET A 39 -23.42 0.79 -18.88
N PHE A 40 -22.87 -0.30 -18.33
CA PHE A 40 -21.48 -0.69 -18.59
C PHE A 40 -21.23 -0.92 -20.09
N SER A 41 -22.14 -1.62 -20.78
CA SER A 41 -22.07 -1.84 -22.23
C SER A 41 -22.11 -0.54 -23.03
N ASP A 42 -23.01 0.38 -22.67
CA ASP A 42 -23.16 1.66 -23.37
C ASP A 42 -21.89 2.52 -23.24
N ILE A 43 -21.34 2.59 -22.02
CA ILE A 43 -20.10 3.34 -21.75
C ILE A 43 -18.94 2.72 -22.54
N LEU A 44 -18.77 1.40 -22.47
CA LEU A 44 -17.70 0.70 -23.18
C LEU A 44 -17.81 0.93 -24.69
N GLY A 45 -19.00 0.78 -25.26
CA GLY A 45 -19.25 1.03 -26.68
C GLY A 45 -18.93 2.47 -27.09
N LYS A 46 -19.28 3.46 -26.26
CA LYS A 46 -18.95 4.86 -26.50
C LYS A 46 -17.44 5.11 -26.49
N LEU A 47 -16.69 4.54 -25.54
CA LEU A 47 -15.22 4.67 -25.49
C LEU A 47 -14.52 4.04 -26.72
N PHE A 48 -15.02 2.89 -27.20
CA PHE A 48 -14.52 2.27 -28.43
C PHE A 48 -14.83 3.13 -29.67
N ALA A 49 -16.06 3.63 -29.78
CA ALA A 49 -16.49 4.45 -30.92
C ALA A 49 -15.64 5.72 -31.06
N GLU A 50 -15.32 6.35 -29.93
CA GLU A 50 -14.43 7.53 -29.89
C GLU A 50 -12.93 7.18 -29.94
N LYS A 51 -12.55 5.89 -30.01
CA LYS A 51 -11.14 5.44 -30.04
C LYS A 51 -10.32 5.88 -28.82
N VAL A 52 -10.98 6.02 -27.66
CA VAL A 52 -10.31 6.26 -26.37
C VAL A 52 -9.64 4.99 -25.87
N ILE A 53 -10.21 3.84 -26.22
CA ILE A 53 -9.72 2.49 -25.93
C ILE A 53 -9.75 1.61 -27.18
N ASP A 54 -9.09 0.46 -27.10
CA ASP A 54 -9.03 -0.57 -28.15
C ASP A 54 -8.94 -1.98 -27.54
N GLN A 55 -8.76 -3.02 -28.37
CA GLN A 55 -8.64 -4.40 -27.90
C GLN A 55 -7.38 -4.69 -27.05
N ASN A 56 -6.39 -3.78 -27.06
CA ASN A 56 -5.16 -3.91 -26.26
C ASN A 56 -5.30 -3.25 -24.87
N THR A 57 -6.44 -2.59 -24.62
CA THR A 57 -6.70 -1.90 -23.36
C THR A 57 -6.97 -2.91 -22.25
N ARG A 58 -6.35 -2.71 -21.09
CA ARG A 58 -6.64 -3.49 -19.87
C ARG A 58 -7.73 -2.84 -19.05
N ILE A 59 -8.74 -3.63 -18.68
CA ILE A 59 -9.85 -3.16 -17.84
C ILE A 59 -9.66 -3.64 -16.40
N TYR A 60 -9.61 -2.71 -15.45
CA TYR A 60 -9.58 -2.99 -14.02
C TYR A 60 -11.00 -2.84 -13.50
N LEU A 61 -11.61 -3.92 -13.02
CA LEU A 61 -13.02 -3.90 -12.57
C LEU A 61 -13.19 -3.43 -11.13
N PHE A 62 -12.30 -2.59 -10.64
CA PHE A 62 -12.26 -2.10 -9.27
C PHE A 62 -11.67 -0.71 -9.23
N ASN A 63 -11.97 0.06 -8.20
CA ASN A 63 -11.23 1.27 -7.85
C ASN A 63 -11.30 1.54 -6.34
N LYS A 64 -12.49 1.77 -5.81
CA LYS A 64 -12.79 2.11 -4.41
C LYS A 64 -13.74 1.14 -3.72
N GLY A 65 -14.49 0.32 -4.47
CA GLY A 65 -15.42 -0.64 -3.92
C GLY A 65 -14.93 -2.08 -3.94
N GLU A 66 -15.86 -3.00 -3.66
CA GLU A 66 -15.64 -4.45 -3.68
C GLU A 66 -16.34 -5.07 -4.89
N PRO A 67 -15.61 -5.48 -5.94
CA PRO A 67 -16.22 -5.97 -7.18
C PRO A 67 -17.07 -7.23 -6.99
N PHE A 68 -16.76 -8.09 -6.02
CA PHE A 68 -17.54 -9.31 -5.76
C PHE A 68 -18.89 -9.04 -5.08
N LEU A 69 -19.20 -7.80 -4.69
CA LEU A 69 -20.57 -7.40 -4.32
C LEU A 69 -21.49 -7.19 -5.53
N HIS A 70 -20.95 -7.18 -6.76
CA HIS A 70 -21.77 -6.98 -7.95
C HIS A 70 -22.65 -8.21 -8.24
N PRO A 71 -24.00 -8.11 -8.14
CA PRO A 71 -24.92 -9.25 -8.19
C PRO A 71 -25.00 -9.92 -9.57
N ASN A 72 -24.60 -9.22 -10.63
CA ASN A 72 -24.55 -9.74 -11.99
C ASN A 72 -23.15 -9.56 -12.62
N LEU A 73 -22.11 -9.99 -11.90
CA LEU A 73 -20.72 -9.89 -12.39
C LEU A 73 -20.54 -10.65 -13.72
N SER A 74 -21.23 -11.77 -13.90
CA SER A 74 -21.22 -12.52 -15.17
C SER A 74 -21.66 -11.63 -16.35
N GLY A 75 -22.73 -10.85 -16.21
CA GLY A 75 -23.16 -9.91 -17.26
C GLY A 75 -22.10 -8.89 -17.67
N ILE A 76 -21.26 -8.43 -16.73
CA ILE A 76 -20.11 -7.55 -17.04
C ILE A 76 -19.04 -8.30 -17.83
N ILE A 77 -18.72 -9.53 -17.42
CA ILE A 77 -17.74 -10.40 -18.10
C ILE A 77 -18.20 -10.74 -19.53
N ASP A 78 -19.49 -11.00 -19.72
CA ASP A 78 -20.10 -11.24 -21.04
C ASP A 78 -19.82 -10.09 -22.00
N ILE A 79 -20.00 -8.86 -21.53
CA ILE A 79 -19.76 -7.66 -22.31
C ILE A 79 -18.28 -7.55 -22.66
N LEU A 80 -17.37 -7.72 -21.70
CA LEU A 80 -15.92 -7.66 -21.97
C LEU A 80 -15.48 -8.69 -23.01
N HIS A 81 -16.03 -9.91 -22.95
CA HIS A 81 -15.76 -10.95 -23.93
C HIS A 81 -16.25 -10.58 -25.33
N ASN A 82 -17.41 -9.93 -25.46
CA ASN A 82 -17.91 -9.46 -26.76
C ASN A 82 -16.98 -8.43 -27.41
N TYR A 83 -16.24 -7.66 -26.61
CA TYR A 83 -15.20 -6.73 -27.08
C TYR A 83 -13.80 -7.34 -27.14
N ASN A 84 -13.64 -8.64 -26.85
CA ASN A 84 -12.36 -9.34 -26.73
C ASN A 84 -11.38 -8.65 -25.76
N LEU A 85 -11.90 -8.07 -24.68
CA LEU A 85 -11.11 -7.40 -23.65
C LEU A 85 -10.72 -8.35 -22.53
N LYS A 86 -9.52 -8.11 -22.00
CA LYS A 86 -8.99 -8.76 -20.81
C LYS A 86 -9.12 -7.85 -19.60
N TYR A 87 -9.23 -8.45 -18.43
CA TYR A 87 -9.49 -7.68 -17.21
C TYR A 87 -8.73 -8.17 -15.97
N GLU A 88 -8.64 -7.28 -14.99
CA GLU A 88 -8.02 -7.50 -13.70
C GLU A 88 -9.02 -7.19 -12.58
N ILE A 89 -8.94 -7.93 -11.48
CA ILE A 89 -9.82 -7.79 -10.31
C ILE A 89 -8.96 -7.66 -9.05
N SER A 90 -9.29 -6.71 -8.18
CA SER A 90 -8.78 -6.63 -6.81
C SER A 90 -9.95 -6.76 -5.85
N THR A 91 -9.83 -7.65 -4.87
CA THR A 91 -10.89 -7.97 -3.91
C THR A 91 -10.33 -7.97 -2.49
N ASN A 92 -11.17 -7.63 -1.51
CA ASN A 92 -10.89 -7.77 -0.09
C ASN A 92 -11.04 -9.23 0.42
N GLY A 93 -11.52 -10.15 -0.43
CA GLY A 93 -11.61 -11.59 -0.15
C GLY A 93 -12.79 -12.02 0.73
N SER A 94 -13.69 -11.10 1.10
CA SER A 94 -14.85 -11.40 1.95
C SER A 94 -15.96 -12.20 1.25
N ILE A 95 -15.95 -12.27 -0.09
CA ILE A 95 -16.97 -12.97 -0.87
C ILE A 95 -16.28 -13.94 -1.81
N VAL A 96 -16.74 -15.20 -1.82
CA VAL A 96 -16.40 -16.16 -2.87
C VAL A 96 -17.41 -15.97 -4.01
N PRO A 97 -17.00 -15.42 -5.17
CA PRO A 97 -17.91 -15.24 -6.30
C PRO A 97 -18.19 -16.58 -6.98
N HIS A 98 -19.16 -16.59 -7.89
CA HIS A 98 -19.30 -17.71 -8.83
C HIS A 98 -18.13 -17.70 -9.82
N ILE A 99 -17.29 -18.73 -9.77
CA ILE A 99 -16.13 -18.89 -10.65
C ILE A 99 -16.41 -20.00 -11.64
N ASP A 100 -16.41 -19.65 -12.92
CA ASP A 100 -16.56 -20.58 -14.04
C ASP A 100 -15.45 -20.36 -15.10
N LYS A 101 -15.48 -21.16 -16.18
CA LYS A 101 -14.52 -21.01 -17.30
C LYS A 101 -14.62 -19.65 -18.00
N LYS A 102 -15.79 -18.99 -17.92
CA LYS A 102 -16.01 -17.71 -18.57
C LYS A 102 -15.25 -16.62 -17.81
N LEU A 103 -15.41 -16.56 -16.49
CA LEU A 103 -14.62 -15.66 -15.64
C LEU A 103 -13.12 -15.90 -15.85
N VAL A 104 -12.69 -17.15 -15.79
CA VAL A 104 -11.26 -17.49 -15.91
C VAL A 104 -10.64 -17.08 -17.24
N SER A 105 -11.36 -17.19 -18.37
CA SER A 105 -10.74 -16.99 -19.70
C SER A 105 -10.42 -15.52 -20.04
N GLY A 106 -11.07 -14.56 -19.40
CA GLY A 106 -10.81 -13.12 -19.57
C GLY A 106 -9.90 -12.51 -18.49
N LEU A 107 -9.79 -13.16 -17.34
CA LEU A 107 -9.04 -12.67 -16.18
C LEU A 107 -7.52 -12.77 -16.41
N GLN A 108 -6.79 -11.69 -16.15
CA GLN A 108 -5.32 -11.61 -16.27
C GLN A 108 -4.63 -11.58 -14.92
N LEU A 109 -5.25 -10.94 -13.93
CA LEU A 109 -4.73 -10.84 -12.57
C LEU A 109 -5.90 -10.81 -11.59
N LEU A 110 -5.83 -11.66 -10.57
CA LEU A 110 -6.61 -11.52 -9.36
C LEU A 110 -5.68 -11.06 -8.22
N THR A 111 -6.04 -9.97 -7.56
CA THR A 111 -5.35 -9.44 -6.39
C THR A 111 -6.22 -9.56 -5.16
N PHE A 112 -5.68 -10.10 -4.07
CA PHE A 112 -6.26 -10.02 -2.75
C PHE A 112 -5.65 -8.85 -1.98
N SER A 113 -6.47 -7.86 -1.64
CA SER A 113 -6.07 -6.77 -0.74
C SER A 113 -6.07 -7.28 0.70
N MET A 114 -4.93 -7.19 1.37
CA MET A 114 -4.77 -7.74 2.73
C MET A 114 -4.08 -6.73 3.66
N PRO A 115 -4.66 -6.37 4.82
CA PRO A 115 -4.12 -5.34 5.71
C PRO A 115 -3.14 -5.90 6.75
N GLY A 116 -2.92 -7.21 6.75
CA GLY A 116 -2.13 -7.94 7.73
C GLY A 116 -2.43 -9.44 7.67
N PHE A 117 -1.77 -10.24 8.49
CA PHE A 117 -1.98 -11.70 8.58
C PHE A 117 -2.39 -12.16 9.97
N SER A 118 -3.22 -11.37 10.65
CA SER A 118 -3.80 -11.71 11.95
C SER A 118 -5.18 -11.10 12.14
N GLN A 119 -5.97 -11.64 13.09
CA GLN A 119 -7.24 -11.04 13.48
C GLN A 119 -7.06 -9.59 13.96
N ASN A 120 -6.00 -9.31 14.72
CA ASN A 120 -5.72 -7.96 15.21
C ASN A 120 -5.50 -6.94 14.07
N SER A 121 -4.84 -7.34 12.99
CA SER A 121 -4.69 -6.46 11.82
C SER A 121 -6.02 -6.27 11.07
N TYR A 122 -6.83 -7.32 10.96
CA TYR A 122 -8.15 -7.24 10.36
C TYR A 122 -9.09 -6.35 11.19
N ASP A 123 -9.13 -6.49 12.51
CA ASP A 123 -9.94 -5.67 13.41
C ASP A 123 -9.64 -4.17 13.28
N LYS A 124 -8.38 -3.81 13.03
CA LYS A 124 -7.95 -2.41 12.86
C LYS A 124 -8.37 -1.81 11.51
N ILE A 125 -8.37 -2.63 10.44
CA ILE A 125 -8.50 -2.12 9.06
C ILE A 125 -9.75 -2.65 8.36
N HIS A 126 -9.78 -3.92 7.94
CA HIS A 126 -10.90 -4.42 7.12
C HIS A 126 -12.17 -4.69 7.94
N GLY A 127 -12.04 -5.16 9.18
CA GLY A 127 -13.13 -5.50 10.08
C GLY A 127 -13.82 -6.83 9.77
N PHE A 128 -13.10 -7.80 9.18
CA PHE A 128 -13.57 -9.15 8.89
C PHE A 128 -12.98 -10.20 9.84
N ASP A 129 -13.58 -11.38 9.87
CA ASP A 129 -12.96 -12.56 10.49
C ASP A 129 -11.80 -13.07 9.61
N PHE A 130 -10.60 -13.12 10.18
CA PHE A 130 -9.39 -13.45 9.45
C PHE A 130 -9.36 -14.91 8.95
N GLU A 131 -9.92 -15.85 9.71
CA GLU A 131 -9.95 -17.26 9.33
C GLU A 131 -10.95 -17.49 8.18
N GLU A 132 -12.09 -16.79 8.20
CA GLU A 132 -13.03 -16.77 7.08
C GLU A 132 -12.37 -16.24 5.81
N ILE A 133 -11.59 -15.15 5.90
CA ILE A 133 -10.90 -14.59 4.73
C ILE A 133 -9.88 -15.59 4.16
N LYS A 134 -9.07 -16.25 5.00
CA LYS A 134 -8.16 -17.30 4.53
C LYS A 134 -8.91 -18.47 3.87
N THR A 135 -10.07 -18.84 4.41
CA THR A 135 -10.92 -19.89 3.85
C THR A 135 -11.44 -19.48 2.47
N ASN A 136 -11.97 -18.27 2.35
CA ASN A 136 -12.48 -17.72 1.09
C ASN A 136 -11.36 -17.60 0.04
N MET A 137 -10.20 -17.06 0.41
CA MET A 137 -9.04 -16.98 -0.49
C MET A 137 -8.62 -18.36 -0.99
N THR A 138 -8.53 -19.35 -0.10
CA THR A 138 -8.18 -20.73 -0.46
C THR A 138 -9.19 -21.30 -1.45
N GLU A 139 -10.48 -21.07 -1.21
CA GLU A 139 -11.56 -21.54 -2.07
C GLU A 139 -11.55 -20.87 -3.45
N ILE A 140 -11.36 -19.55 -3.50
CA ILE A 140 -11.24 -18.78 -4.74
C ILE A 140 -10.07 -19.30 -5.57
N VAL A 141 -8.88 -19.43 -4.98
CA VAL A 141 -7.69 -19.95 -5.67
C VAL A 141 -7.93 -21.37 -6.18
N ARG A 142 -8.57 -22.23 -5.37
CA ARG A 142 -8.92 -23.59 -5.75
C ARG A 142 -9.86 -23.62 -6.96
N GLN A 143 -10.94 -22.84 -6.94
CA GLN A 143 -11.91 -22.78 -8.04
C GLN A 143 -11.29 -22.20 -9.32
N LEU A 144 -10.46 -21.16 -9.22
CA LEU A 144 -9.73 -20.61 -10.38
C LEU A 144 -8.84 -21.69 -11.03
N LYS A 145 -8.02 -22.38 -10.24
CA LYS A 145 -7.14 -23.45 -10.73
C LYS A 145 -7.94 -24.61 -11.34
N GLN A 146 -9.06 -25.01 -10.73
CA GLN A 146 -9.92 -26.07 -11.28
C GLN A 146 -10.55 -25.71 -12.63
N HIS A 147 -10.79 -24.42 -12.88
CA HIS A 147 -11.31 -23.93 -14.15
C HIS A 147 -10.21 -23.57 -15.16
N GLY A 148 -8.95 -23.88 -14.87
CA GLY A 148 -7.82 -23.73 -15.79
C GLY A 148 -7.17 -22.36 -15.77
N TYR A 149 -7.27 -21.60 -14.67
CA TYR A 149 -6.57 -20.32 -14.54
C TYR A 149 -5.06 -20.55 -14.35
N GLU A 150 -4.27 -20.09 -15.32
CA GLU A 150 -2.80 -20.21 -15.33
C GLU A 150 -2.08 -18.86 -15.16
N ASN A 151 -2.82 -17.75 -15.13
CA ASN A 151 -2.25 -16.41 -14.95
C ASN A 151 -1.93 -16.11 -13.47
N PHE A 152 -1.48 -14.89 -13.20
CA PHE A 152 -1.03 -14.49 -11.87
C PHE A 152 -2.20 -14.31 -10.88
N ILE A 153 -1.97 -14.76 -9.65
CA ILE A 153 -2.77 -14.42 -8.48
C ILE A 153 -1.79 -13.83 -7.47
N ASN A 154 -2.16 -12.71 -6.85
CA ASN A 154 -1.29 -12.01 -5.93
C ASN A 154 -2.03 -11.61 -4.64
N ILE A 155 -1.30 -11.59 -3.53
CA ILE A 155 -1.70 -10.89 -2.32
C ILE A 155 -1.01 -9.52 -2.34
N ASN A 156 -1.78 -8.45 -2.46
CA ASN A 156 -1.28 -7.11 -2.20
C ASN A 156 -1.38 -6.85 -0.69
N TYR A 157 -0.24 -6.90 -0.02
CA TYR A 157 -0.14 -6.83 1.43
C TYR A 157 0.15 -5.39 1.87
N HIS A 158 -0.87 -4.71 2.37
CA HIS A 158 -0.77 -3.34 2.84
C HIS A 158 -0.03 -3.31 4.19
N LEU A 159 1.25 -2.93 4.15
CA LEU A 159 2.15 -2.88 5.30
C LEU A 159 1.80 -1.70 6.21
N TYR A 160 1.27 -2.03 7.38
CA TYR A 160 1.16 -1.16 8.56
C TYR A 160 2.24 -1.50 9.59
N GLN A 161 2.56 -0.56 10.49
CA GLN A 161 3.54 -0.75 11.57
C GLN A 161 3.23 -1.98 12.43
N PHE A 162 1.95 -2.22 12.74
CA PHE A 162 1.52 -3.36 13.56
C PHE A 162 1.52 -4.70 12.80
N SER A 163 1.49 -4.67 11.47
CA SER A 163 1.42 -5.87 10.60
C SER A 163 2.79 -6.30 10.06
N LEU A 164 3.85 -5.49 10.26
CA LEU A 164 5.21 -5.79 9.79
C LEU A 164 5.67 -7.21 10.16
N LEU A 165 5.22 -7.66 11.32
CA LEU A 165 5.60 -8.92 11.96
C LEU A 165 4.68 -10.08 11.52
N GLU A 166 3.78 -9.88 10.59
CA GLU A 166 2.83 -10.91 10.14
C GLU A 166 3.12 -11.37 8.71
N ILE A 167 3.99 -10.64 7.99
CA ILE A 167 4.26 -10.88 6.57
C ILE A 167 4.91 -12.24 6.27
N LYS A 168 5.73 -12.79 7.18
CA LYS A 168 6.36 -14.10 6.97
C LYS A 168 5.33 -15.24 7.02
N ASP A 169 4.32 -15.10 7.87
CA ASP A 169 3.21 -16.05 7.93
C ASP A 169 2.34 -15.93 6.67
N CYS A 170 2.14 -14.71 6.17
CA CYS A 170 1.49 -14.47 4.88
C CYS A 170 2.28 -15.08 3.72
N GLU A 171 3.60 -14.96 3.71
CA GLU A 171 4.48 -15.54 2.69
C GLU A 171 4.35 -17.08 2.67
N PHE A 172 4.34 -17.71 3.86
CA PHE A 172 4.13 -19.16 3.96
C PHE A 172 2.76 -19.58 3.41
N PHE A 173 1.70 -18.83 3.74
CA PHE A 173 0.36 -19.06 3.22
C PHE A 173 0.27 -18.89 1.70
N ALA A 174 0.85 -17.81 1.15
CA ALA A 174 0.91 -17.56 -0.29
C ALA A 174 1.63 -18.70 -1.04
N ARG A 175 2.79 -19.15 -0.52
CA ARG A 175 3.53 -20.31 -1.06
C ARG A 175 2.70 -21.59 -1.04
N LYS A 176 1.97 -21.86 0.05
CA LYS A 176 1.09 -23.04 0.15
C LYS A 176 -0.03 -23.01 -0.91
N LEU A 177 -0.58 -21.83 -1.20
CA LEU A 177 -1.58 -21.66 -2.26
C LEU A 177 -0.96 -21.61 -3.66
N GLY A 178 0.35 -21.42 -3.77
CA GLY A 178 1.06 -21.23 -5.03
C GLY A 178 0.63 -19.94 -5.72
N ILE A 179 0.63 -18.83 -4.98
CA ILE A 179 0.31 -17.47 -5.43
C ILE A 179 1.41 -16.49 -4.96
N SER A 180 1.47 -15.31 -5.56
CA SER A 180 2.46 -14.28 -5.23
C SER A 180 2.07 -13.46 -3.99
N LEU A 181 3.06 -12.82 -3.38
CA LEU A 181 2.90 -11.84 -2.31
C LEU A 181 3.67 -10.58 -2.70
N GLU A 182 2.97 -9.47 -2.84
CA GLU A 182 3.54 -8.15 -3.11
C GLU A 182 3.22 -7.23 -1.95
N PRO A 183 4.20 -6.91 -1.09
CA PRO A 183 4.00 -5.92 -0.05
C PRO A 183 3.88 -4.52 -0.67
N MET A 184 3.07 -3.67 -0.07
CA MET A 184 2.95 -2.26 -0.42
C MET A 184 2.76 -1.46 0.87
N PHE A 185 3.39 -0.31 1.01
CA PHE A 185 3.14 0.51 2.20
C PHE A 185 1.70 0.99 2.24
N ALA A 186 1.05 0.83 3.39
CA ALA A 186 -0.26 1.40 3.59
C ALA A 186 -0.20 2.93 3.52
N PHE A 187 -1.19 3.52 2.86
CA PHE A 187 -1.28 4.96 2.65
C PHE A 187 -2.71 5.46 2.84
N ILE A 188 -2.85 6.78 2.85
CA ILE A 188 -4.13 7.46 3.00
C ILE A 188 -4.75 7.60 1.61
N ASN A 189 -5.81 6.86 1.35
CA ASN A 189 -6.62 6.97 0.14
C ASN A 189 -7.97 7.63 0.46
N ASP A 190 -7.88 8.82 1.08
CA ASP A 190 -9.01 9.67 1.46
C ASP A 190 -8.54 11.13 1.40
N TRP A 191 -9.06 11.89 0.43
CA TRP A 191 -8.70 13.29 0.24
C TRP A 191 -8.92 14.16 1.46
N TRP A 192 -10.03 13.99 2.18
CA TRP A 192 -10.37 14.86 3.30
C TRP A 192 -9.38 14.67 4.43
N ILE A 193 -9.09 13.42 4.77
CA ILE A 193 -8.07 13.08 5.78
C ILE A 193 -6.70 13.59 5.33
N PHE A 194 -6.32 13.37 4.06
CA PHE A 194 -5.03 13.78 3.54
C PHE A 194 -4.88 15.31 3.52
N ASN A 195 -5.91 16.03 3.08
CA ASN A 195 -5.91 17.48 2.99
C ASN A 195 -5.91 18.13 4.38
N ASP A 196 -6.70 17.61 5.32
CA ASP A 196 -6.68 18.08 6.71
C ASP A 196 -5.33 17.81 7.37
N TRP A 197 -4.69 16.69 7.05
CA TRP A 197 -3.36 16.39 7.54
C TRP A 197 -2.33 17.38 7.00
N LEU A 198 -2.39 17.67 5.70
CA LEU A 198 -1.48 18.57 5.01
C LEU A 198 -1.56 20.00 5.58
N ASN A 199 -2.77 20.44 5.90
CA ASN A 199 -3.06 21.79 6.42
C ASN A 199 -3.06 21.88 7.95
N ASP A 200 -2.55 20.85 8.64
CA ASP A 200 -2.49 20.79 10.11
C ASP A 200 -3.87 20.96 10.82
N ASN A 201 -4.96 20.57 10.14
CA ASN A 201 -6.35 20.61 10.61
C ASN A 201 -6.83 19.29 11.24
N LEU A 202 -6.11 18.17 11.04
CA LEU A 202 -6.48 16.90 11.66
C LEU A 202 -6.41 16.97 13.19
N SER A 203 -7.34 16.28 13.85
CA SER A 203 -7.32 16.15 15.31
C SER A 203 -6.03 15.49 15.82
N GLN A 204 -5.58 15.87 17.02
CA GLN A 204 -4.37 15.30 17.63
C GLN A 204 -4.46 13.77 17.79
N ASP A 205 -5.64 13.26 18.12
CA ASP A 205 -5.88 11.82 18.27
C ASP A 205 -5.77 11.09 16.92
N THR A 206 -6.35 11.65 15.86
CA THR A 206 -6.25 11.10 14.49
C THR A 206 -4.80 11.11 14.01
N GLN A 207 -4.09 12.22 14.18
CA GLN A 207 -2.67 12.31 13.80
C GLN A 207 -1.81 11.31 14.57
N LYS A 208 -2.04 11.16 15.87
CA LYS A 208 -1.34 10.18 16.71
C LYS A 208 -1.60 8.75 16.22
N LYS A 209 -2.86 8.39 15.99
CA LYS A 209 -3.22 7.06 15.46
C LYS A 209 -2.52 6.78 14.13
N MET A 210 -2.53 7.74 13.20
CA MET A 210 -1.88 7.60 11.90
C MET A 210 -0.36 7.43 12.04
N MET A 211 0.30 8.18 12.93
CA MET A 211 1.73 7.99 13.24
C MET A 211 2.04 6.61 13.83
N GLU A 212 1.10 6.02 14.58
CA GLU A 212 1.24 4.70 15.20
C GLU A 212 0.91 3.54 14.25
N GLU A 213 0.20 3.78 13.16
CA GLU A 213 -0.24 2.73 12.23
C GLU A 213 0.46 2.77 10.87
N LEU A 214 0.71 3.95 10.29
CA LEU A 214 1.27 4.12 8.96
C LEU A 214 2.79 4.35 8.99
N LEU A 215 3.55 3.51 8.27
CA LEU A 215 5.02 3.54 8.26
C LEU A 215 5.60 4.88 7.77
N PHE A 216 5.09 5.40 6.66
CA PHE A 216 5.66 6.57 5.99
C PHE A 216 4.99 7.89 6.35
N PHE A 217 4.05 7.89 7.31
CA PHE A 217 3.25 9.09 7.63
C PHE A 217 4.10 10.32 7.96
N SER A 218 5.15 10.13 8.76
CA SER A 218 6.08 11.20 9.13
C SER A 218 6.96 11.70 7.98
N GLU A 219 7.10 10.92 6.90
CA GLU A 219 7.99 11.20 5.78
C GLU A 219 7.30 11.81 4.58
N TYR A 220 5.97 11.71 4.49
CA TYR A 220 5.20 12.37 3.44
C TYR A 220 5.53 13.87 3.37
N LYS A 221 5.62 14.59 4.50
CA LYS A 221 5.99 16.03 4.47
C LYS A 221 7.36 16.31 3.87
N ARG A 222 8.30 15.35 3.94
CA ARG A 222 9.60 15.46 3.27
C ARG A 222 9.48 15.15 1.77
N LEU A 223 8.74 14.09 1.42
CA LEU A 223 8.51 13.70 0.02
C LEU A 223 7.77 14.80 -0.77
N LEU A 224 6.74 15.41 -0.17
CA LEU A 224 6.02 16.55 -0.73
C LEU A 224 6.99 17.68 -1.15
N LYS A 225 7.96 18.00 -0.29
CA LYS A 225 8.97 19.05 -0.55
C LYS A 225 10.07 18.63 -1.52
N SER A 226 10.22 17.34 -1.80
CA SER A 226 11.24 16.82 -2.72
C SER A 226 10.68 16.49 -4.10
N ALA A 227 9.44 16.87 -4.39
CA ALA A 227 8.84 16.68 -5.70
C ALA A 227 9.71 17.36 -6.78
N PRO A 228 10.17 16.62 -7.82
CA PRO A 228 10.97 17.22 -8.87
C PRO A 228 10.10 18.15 -9.72
N GLU A 229 10.72 19.22 -10.22
CA GLU A 229 10.05 20.14 -11.13
C GLU A 229 9.57 19.40 -12.38
N GLY A 230 8.32 19.62 -12.78
CA GLY A 230 7.71 18.97 -13.94
C GLY A 230 7.28 17.51 -13.74
N TYR A 231 7.25 16.99 -12.50
CA TYR A 231 6.73 15.65 -12.24
C TYR A 231 5.28 15.50 -12.75
N SER A 232 5.04 14.51 -13.61
CA SER A 232 3.71 14.22 -14.15
C SER A 232 2.96 13.24 -13.25
N CYS A 233 1.70 13.54 -12.95
CA CYS A 233 0.83 12.65 -12.19
C CYS A 233 0.50 11.38 -12.98
N ASP A 234 0.64 10.19 -12.37
CA ASP A 234 0.30 8.93 -13.04
C ASP A 234 -1.18 8.76 -13.33
N GLN A 235 -2.04 9.48 -12.61
CA GLN A 235 -3.48 9.50 -12.86
C GLN A 235 -3.84 10.06 -14.23
N PHE A 236 -2.92 10.77 -14.88
CA PHE A 236 -3.08 11.22 -16.26
C PHE A 236 -2.88 10.10 -17.28
N ASN A 237 -2.25 8.99 -16.90
CA ASN A 237 -1.97 7.85 -17.77
C ASN A 237 -3.01 6.72 -17.66
N VAL A 238 -4.04 6.92 -16.83
CA VAL A 238 -5.14 5.98 -16.64
C VAL A 238 -6.47 6.70 -16.77
N LEU A 239 -7.47 5.97 -17.23
CA LEU A 239 -8.85 6.45 -17.21
C LEU A 239 -9.57 5.79 -16.05
N VAL A 240 -10.35 6.57 -15.28
CA VAL A 240 -11.14 6.05 -14.17
C VAL A 240 -12.59 6.44 -14.42
N ILE A 241 -13.48 5.45 -14.43
CA ILE A 241 -14.90 5.62 -14.67
C ILE A 241 -15.64 5.08 -13.46
N ASP A 242 -16.50 5.91 -12.87
CA ASP A 242 -17.34 5.48 -11.74
C ASP A 242 -18.58 4.71 -12.22
N GLU A 243 -19.37 4.21 -11.27
CA GLU A 243 -20.56 3.41 -11.57
C GLU A 243 -21.71 4.21 -12.21
N GLU A 244 -21.58 5.53 -12.30
CA GLU A 244 -22.54 6.45 -12.93
C GLU A 244 -22.02 6.95 -14.28
N GLY A 245 -20.90 6.41 -14.77
CA GLY A 245 -20.30 6.77 -16.05
C GLY A 245 -19.55 8.10 -16.03
N ASN A 246 -19.30 8.67 -14.85
CA ASN A 246 -18.49 9.87 -14.72
C ASN A 246 -17.01 9.53 -14.89
N MET A 247 -16.31 10.35 -15.68
CA MET A 247 -14.86 10.27 -15.78
C MET A 247 -14.24 10.94 -14.55
N ALA A 248 -13.77 10.14 -13.61
CA ALA A 248 -13.15 10.66 -12.40
C ALA A 248 -11.81 11.34 -12.71
N THR A 249 -11.57 12.47 -12.05
CA THR A 249 -10.30 13.21 -12.10
C THR A 249 -9.17 12.34 -11.55
N CYS A 250 -9.38 11.73 -10.37
CA CYS A 250 -8.43 10.89 -9.65
C CYS A 250 -9.17 9.95 -8.68
N CYS A 251 -8.59 8.78 -8.38
CA CYS A 251 -9.12 7.87 -7.36
C CYS A 251 -9.06 8.45 -5.93
N GLY A 252 -8.19 9.41 -5.62
CA GLY A 252 -8.13 9.99 -4.28
C GLY A 252 -9.33 10.86 -3.91
N LEU A 253 -10.08 11.38 -4.90
CA LEU A 253 -11.11 12.41 -4.67
C LEU A 253 -12.48 11.83 -4.29
N PRO A 254 -13.13 12.33 -3.23
CA PRO A 254 -14.53 12.09 -2.88
C PRO A 254 -15.47 12.48 -3.98
N LYS A 255 -16.65 11.85 -4.04
CA LYS A 255 -17.70 12.21 -5.00
C LYS A 255 -18.27 13.61 -4.76
N GLU A 256 -18.23 14.06 -3.52
CA GLU A 256 -18.73 15.35 -3.06
C GLU A 256 -17.75 16.48 -3.37
N HIS A 257 -16.50 16.14 -3.74
CA HIS A 257 -15.51 17.15 -4.10
C HIS A 257 -15.90 17.79 -5.43
N GLU A 258 -15.87 19.12 -5.52
CA GLU A 258 -16.29 19.86 -6.72
C GLU A 258 -15.52 19.45 -7.99
N ASP A 259 -14.24 19.10 -7.81
CA ASP A 259 -13.38 18.59 -8.88
C ASP A 259 -13.37 17.07 -9.05
N TYR A 260 -14.31 16.32 -8.45
CA TYR A 260 -14.32 14.85 -8.49
C TYR A 260 -14.26 14.28 -9.91
N HIS A 261 -15.11 14.78 -10.80
CA HIS A 261 -15.24 14.26 -12.16
C HIS A 261 -15.09 15.35 -13.23
N CYS A 262 -14.70 14.91 -14.42
CA CYS A 262 -14.33 15.76 -15.57
C CYS A 262 -15.47 15.91 -16.59
N GLY A 263 -16.54 15.14 -16.41
CA GLY A 263 -17.69 14.98 -17.29
C GLY A 263 -18.21 13.55 -17.22
N ASN A 264 -19.22 13.23 -18.01
CA ASN A 264 -19.86 11.93 -18.10
C ASN A 264 -19.72 11.35 -19.51
N VAL A 265 -19.31 10.08 -19.60
CA VAL A 265 -18.97 9.42 -20.87
C VAL A 265 -20.16 9.36 -21.84
N LEU A 266 -21.38 9.21 -21.33
CA LEU A 266 -22.58 9.06 -22.14
C LEU A 266 -23.23 10.39 -22.50
N ASN A 267 -23.11 11.39 -21.63
CA ASN A 267 -23.87 12.63 -21.73
C ASN A 267 -23.06 13.81 -22.30
N ASP A 268 -21.73 13.78 -22.19
CA ASP A 268 -20.86 14.90 -22.54
C ASP A 268 -20.00 14.62 -23.78
N ASP A 269 -19.41 15.69 -24.33
CA ASP A 269 -18.36 15.57 -25.36
C ASP A 269 -17.09 14.95 -24.76
N ILE A 270 -16.66 13.81 -25.31
CA ILE A 270 -15.53 13.05 -24.78
C ILE A 270 -14.22 13.82 -24.90
N ASP A 271 -14.01 14.54 -26.00
CA ASP A 271 -12.80 15.33 -26.21
C ASP A 271 -12.69 16.46 -25.16
N GLN A 272 -13.80 17.12 -24.85
CA GLN A 272 -13.86 18.13 -23.80
C GLN A 272 -13.68 17.50 -22.41
N THR A 273 -14.30 16.36 -22.14
CA THR A 273 -14.17 15.64 -20.87
C THR A 273 -12.72 15.24 -20.61
N LEU A 274 -12.01 14.75 -21.64
CA LEU A 274 -10.59 14.43 -21.57
C LEU A 274 -9.72 15.68 -21.36
N ARG A 275 -10.04 16.80 -22.02
CA ARG A 275 -9.34 18.08 -21.75
C ARG A 275 -9.53 18.50 -20.29
N ASN A 276 -10.73 18.38 -19.74
CA ASN A 276 -11.00 18.73 -18.34
C ASN A 276 -10.12 17.91 -17.37
N LYS A 277 -9.90 16.62 -17.66
CA LYS A 277 -9.05 15.74 -16.82
C LYS A 277 -7.64 16.27 -16.56
N PHE A 278 -7.07 17.01 -17.51
CA PHE A 278 -5.72 17.56 -17.38
C PHE A 278 -5.68 18.98 -16.81
N ASN A 279 -6.83 19.59 -16.53
CA ASN A 279 -6.93 21.02 -16.19
C ASN A 279 -7.83 21.28 -14.97
N LYS A 280 -8.07 20.29 -14.11
CA LYS A 280 -8.86 20.49 -12.88
C LYS A 280 -8.06 21.30 -11.84
N PRO A 281 -8.65 22.32 -11.20
CA PRO A 281 -7.97 23.13 -10.18
C PRO A 281 -7.32 22.33 -9.05
N VAL A 282 -7.96 21.25 -8.59
CA VAL A 282 -7.37 20.36 -7.57
C VAL A 282 -6.04 19.74 -8.02
N CYS A 283 -5.84 19.51 -9.33
CA CYS A 283 -4.57 18.99 -9.85
C CYS A 283 -3.45 20.02 -9.70
N ASP A 284 -3.72 21.30 -9.94
CA ASP A 284 -2.73 22.38 -9.73
C ASP A 284 -2.31 22.45 -8.26
N TYR A 285 -3.27 22.35 -7.34
CA TYR A 285 -2.98 22.25 -5.90
C TYR A 285 -2.12 21.02 -5.58
N CYS A 286 -2.45 19.85 -6.13
CA CYS A 286 -1.68 18.63 -5.91
C CYS A 286 -0.23 18.74 -6.42
N HIS A 287 -0.03 19.36 -7.58
CA HIS A 287 1.31 19.59 -8.12
C HIS A 287 2.10 20.59 -7.27
N LYS A 288 1.48 21.70 -6.90
CA LYS A 288 2.12 22.75 -6.09
C LYS A 288 2.57 22.22 -4.71
N GLU A 289 1.73 21.42 -4.08
CA GLU A 289 2.02 20.86 -2.75
C GLU A 289 2.88 19.58 -2.82
N GLY A 290 3.21 19.09 -4.03
CA GLY A 290 4.02 17.88 -4.24
C GLY A 290 3.30 16.54 -3.95
N ILE A 291 1.97 16.57 -3.84
CA ILE A 291 1.12 15.41 -3.51
C ILE A 291 1.25 14.32 -4.57
N THR A 292 1.28 14.71 -5.85
CA THR A 292 1.39 13.77 -6.98
C THR A 292 2.64 12.90 -6.86
N TYR A 293 3.77 13.50 -6.52
CA TYR A 293 5.03 12.80 -6.29
C TYR A 293 4.98 11.95 -5.02
N ALA A 294 4.51 12.52 -3.91
CA ALA A 294 4.54 11.84 -2.62
C ALA A 294 3.63 10.60 -2.57
N LEU A 295 2.46 10.63 -3.21
CA LEU A 295 1.58 9.46 -3.31
C LEU A 295 2.16 8.39 -4.24
N ASN A 296 2.75 8.79 -5.36
CA ASN A 296 3.35 7.82 -6.28
C ASN A 296 4.60 7.18 -5.68
N GLU A 297 5.58 7.96 -5.24
CA GLU A 297 6.84 7.43 -4.70
C GLU A 297 6.71 6.84 -3.30
N GLY A 298 5.80 7.38 -2.48
CA GLY A 298 5.53 6.87 -1.13
C GLY A 298 4.81 5.51 -1.14
N CYS A 299 4.02 5.23 -2.18
CA CYS A 299 3.29 3.96 -2.32
C CYS A 299 4.02 2.94 -3.21
N VAL A 300 4.74 3.39 -4.26
CA VAL A 300 5.24 2.51 -5.35
C VAL A 300 6.69 2.07 -5.17
N HIS A 301 7.44 2.57 -4.18
CA HIS A 301 8.84 2.17 -3.98
C HIS A 301 9.17 1.47 -2.67
N ARG A 302 9.46 0.17 -2.84
CA ARG A 302 10.35 -0.72 -2.08
C ARG A 302 9.71 -1.65 -1.06
N ALA A 303 9.16 -2.74 -1.59
CA ALA A 303 8.86 -3.97 -0.89
C ALA A 303 9.88 -5.10 -1.13
N ASP A 304 11.07 -4.78 -1.65
CA ASP A 304 12.23 -5.70 -1.70
C ASP A 304 12.92 -5.88 -0.33
N ILE A 305 12.29 -5.40 0.74
CA ILE A 305 12.79 -5.47 2.13
C ILE A 305 13.08 -6.92 2.57
N PHE A 306 12.43 -7.93 1.95
CA PHE A 306 12.51 -9.32 2.41
C PHE A 306 13.62 -10.16 1.76
N ALA A 307 14.42 -9.58 0.86
CA ALA A 307 15.57 -10.24 0.23
C ALA A 307 16.92 -9.93 0.92
N ILE A 308 16.92 -9.37 2.14
CA ILE A 308 18.17 -9.06 2.86
C ILE A 308 18.81 -10.36 3.41
N ASN A 309 19.79 -10.83 2.64
CA ASN A 309 20.99 -11.62 2.97
C ASN A 309 20.97 -12.56 4.20
N ASN A 310 21.07 -13.86 3.90
CA ASN A 310 21.28 -14.98 4.82
C ASN A 310 22.68 -15.03 5.48
N ASP A 311 23.58 -14.06 5.24
CA ASP A 311 25.00 -14.16 5.63
C ASP A 311 25.37 -13.46 6.94
N VAL A 312 24.58 -12.49 7.42
CA VAL A 312 24.82 -11.85 8.72
C VAL A 312 24.40 -12.81 9.83
N LYS A 313 25.29 -13.09 10.78
CA LYS A 313 25.04 -14.07 11.85
C LYS A 313 24.82 -13.42 13.19
N ARG A 314 25.39 -12.24 13.46
CA ARG A 314 25.34 -11.64 14.79
C ARG A 314 25.29 -10.11 14.80
N VAL A 315 24.33 -9.51 15.52
CA VAL A 315 24.10 -8.06 15.53
C VAL A 315 24.02 -7.47 16.93
N ALA A 316 24.47 -6.21 17.08
CA ALA A 316 24.23 -5.40 18.28
C ALA A 316 23.14 -4.36 17.98
N ILE A 317 22.16 -4.17 18.87
CA ILE A 317 21.07 -3.23 18.63
C ILE A 317 21.28 -1.97 19.46
N PHE A 318 21.54 -0.85 18.80
CA PHE A 318 21.72 0.44 19.47
C PHE A 318 20.37 1.15 19.65
N GLY A 319 19.82 1.02 20.85
CA GLY A 319 18.56 1.62 21.30
C GLY A 319 17.69 0.58 22.01
N ALA A 320 17.52 0.68 23.32
CA ALA A 320 16.77 -0.28 24.14
C ALA A 320 15.29 0.12 24.32
N GLY A 321 14.70 0.80 23.34
CA GLY A 321 13.31 1.29 23.35
C GLY A 321 12.37 0.47 22.46
N SER A 322 11.22 1.04 22.09
CA SER A 322 10.26 0.42 21.17
C SER A 322 10.88 0.09 19.80
N GLY A 323 11.69 1.00 19.25
CA GLY A 323 12.46 0.75 18.01
C GLY A 323 13.44 -0.42 18.15
N GLY A 324 14.07 -0.57 19.32
CA GLY A 324 14.94 -1.70 19.63
C GLY A 324 14.22 -3.04 19.64
N LYS A 325 13.01 -3.08 20.21
CA LYS A 325 12.17 -4.28 20.21
C LYS A 325 11.79 -4.70 18.78
N ILE A 326 11.46 -3.73 17.93
CA ILE A 326 11.19 -3.97 16.50
C ILE A 326 12.45 -4.50 15.82
N ALA A 327 13.62 -3.89 16.05
CA ALA A 327 14.89 -4.34 15.49
C ALA A 327 15.28 -5.76 15.93
N LEU A 328 14.99 -6.15 17.17
CA LEU A 328 15.23 -7.51 17.69
C LEU A 328 14.37 -8.53 16.94
N GLU A 329 13.10 -8.21 16.75
CA GLU A 329 12.19 -9.12 16.08
C GLU A 329 12.52 -9.27 14.59
N LEU A 330 12.90 -8.17 13.92
CA LEU A 330 13.40 -8.19 12.55
C LEU A 330 14.69 -9.01 12.42
N SER A 331 15.66 -8.80 13.33
CA SER A 331 16.92 -9.55 13.35
C SER A 331 16.68 -11.06 13.47
N SER A 332 15.77 -11.46 14.37
CA SER A 332 15.40 -12.86 14.58
C SER A 332 14.81 -13.50 13.32
N ARG A 333 14.03 -12.74 12.55
CA ARG A 333 13.38 -13.20 11.30
C ARG A 333 14.33 -13.24 10.11
N CYS A 334 15.40 -12.45 10.12
CA CYS A 334 16.50 -12.54 9.18
C CYS A 334 17.50 -13.67 9.52
N GLY A 335 17.26 -14.44 10.59
CA GLY A 335 18.17 -15.49 11.07
C GLY A 335 19.40 -14.95 11.80
N TRP A 336 19.40 -13.67 12.16
CA TRP A 336 20.52 -13.01 12.83
C TRP A 336 20.40 -13.19 14.35
N VAL A 337 21.53 -13.47 15.00
CA VAL A 337 21.61 -13.60 16.46
C VAL A 337 21.84 -12.22 17.06
N VAL A 338 20.90 -11.73 17.87
CA VAL A 338 21.13 -10.49 18.63
C VAL A 338 22.09 -10.78 19.79
N ALA A 339 23.21 -10.07 19.84
CA ALA A 339 24.23 -10.23 20.87
C ALA A 339 23.81 -9.55 22.18
N TYR A 340 23.40 -8.28 22.09
CA TYR A 340 22.95 -7.43 23.20
C TYR A 340 22.37 -6.13 22.62
N PHE A 341 21.73 -5.38 23.50
CA PHE A 341 21.34 -4.00 23.26
C PHE A 341 22.41 -3.05 23.77
N VAL A 342 22.49 -1.90 23.12
CA VAL A 342 23.33 -0.78 23.51
C VAL A 342 22.44 0.42 23.76
N ASP A 343 22.59 1.06 24.91
CA ASP A 343 21.88 2.29 25.22
C ASP A 343 22.77 3.22 26.05
N SER A 344 22.72 4.52 25.76
CA SER A 344 23.46 5.54 26.50
C SER A 344 23.02 5.64 27.97
N ASN A 345 21.86 5.08 28.33
CA ASN A 345 21.41 4.91 29.70
C ASN A 345 21.27 3.41 30.05
N ALA A 346 22.40 2.76 30.36
CA ALA A 346 22.45 1.33 30.68
C ALA A 346 21.79 0.95 32.03
N ASN A 347 21.38 1.92 32.85
CA ASN A 347 20.72 1.69 34.15
C ASN A 347 19.19 1.61 34.07
N ILE A 348 18.59 1.72 32.88
CA ILE A 348 17.13 1.57 32.76
C ILE A 348 16.83 0.07 32.82
N GLY A 349 16.25 -0.41 33.93
CA GLY A 349 15.83 -1.79 34.14
C GLY A 349 14.81 -2.27 33.12
N ARG A 350 15.27 -2.61 31.91
CA ARG A 350 14.46 -3.00 30.74
C ARG A 350 14.66 -4.46 30.30
N ARG A 351 15.39 -5.27 31.08
CA ARG A 351 15.64 -6.69 30.75
C ARG A 351 14.34 -7.47 30.50
N GLU A 352 13.29 -7.25 31.30
CA GLU A 352 11.98 -7.89 31.06
C GLU A 352 11.30 -7.40 29.77
N PHE A 353 11.43 -6.12 29.42
CA PHE A 353 10.87 -5.55 28.19
C PHE A 353 11.56 -6.06 26.91
N LEU A 354 12.82 -6.49 27.03
CA LEU A 354 13.67 -6.98 25.96
C LEU A 354 13.96 -8.48 26.12
N ASN A 355 13.02 -9.28 26.64
CA ASN A 355 13.11 -10.75 26.69
C ASN A 355 14.41 -11.30 27.32
N GLY A 356 14.99 -10.60 28.29
CA GLY A 356 16.20 -11.00 28.99
C GLY A 356 17.52 -10.59 28.34
N TYR A 357 17.50 -9.89 27.20
CA TYR A 357 18.74 -9.37 26.60
C TYR A 357 19.40 -8.30 27.46
N ASP A 358 20.73 -8.34 27.51
CA ASP A 358 21.53 -7.34 28.20
C ASP A 358 21.50 -5.99 27.50
N VAL A 359 21.45 -4.92 28.29
CA VAL A 359 21.62 -3.54 27.81
C VAL A 359 22.97 -3.05 28.31
N LYS A 360 23.92 -2.89 27.39
CA LYS A 360 25.27 -2.42 27.67
C LYS A 360 25.41 -0.93 27.33
N THR A 361 26.46 -0.30 27.86
CA THR A 361 26.84 1.06 27.47
C THR A 361 27.46 1.07 26.07
N PRO A 362 27.50 2.22 25.37
CA PRO A 362 28.13 2.33 24.05
C PRO A 362 29.58 1.85 24.02
N ALA A 363 30.35 2.04 25.10
CA ALA A 363 31.73 1.57 25.19
C ALA A 363 31.91 0.06 24.94
N SER A 364 30.89 -0.75 25.22
CA SER A 364 30.92 -2.20 24.95
C SER A 364 31.08 -2.54 23.46
N LEU A 365 30.69 -1.64 22.55
CA LEU A 365 30.83 -1.91 21.11
C LEU A 365 32.30 -2.05 20.69
N LEU A 366 33.24 -1.47 21.45
CA LEU A 366 34.68 -1.59 21.19
C LEU A 366 35.18 -3.05 21.33
N GLU A 367 34.41 -3.93 21.98
CA GLU A 367 34.70 -5.37 22.05
C GLU A 367 34.55 -6.06 20.69
N ARG A 368 33.77 -5.47 19.76
CA ARG A 368 33.53 -5.97 18.39
C ARG A 368 33.07 -7.44 18.31
N ASP A 369 32.24 -7.87 19.26
CA ASP A 369 31.63 -9.20 19.31
C ASP A 369 30.30 -9.28 18.51
N PHE A 370 30.19 -8.49 17.44
CA PHE A 370 29.06 -8.42 16.51
C PHE A 370 29.60 -8.15 15.10
N GLU A 371 28.80 -8.43 14.08
CA GLU A 371 29.14 -8.17 12.67
C GLU A 371 28.48 -6.89 12.14
N LEU A 372 27.36 -6.48 12.74
CA LEU A 372 26.61 -5.29 12.36
C LEU A 372 25.94 -4.63 13.57
N ILE A 373 25.96 -3.30 13.61
CA ILE A 373 25.17 -2.52 14.57
C ILE A 373 23.89 -2.05 13.89
N ILE A 374 22.74 -2.36 14.48
CA ILE A 374 21.44 -1.83 14.06
C ILE A 374 21.08 -0.66 14.98
N VAL A 375 21.19 0.56 14.46
CA VAL A 375 20.75 1.76 15.17
C VAL A 375 19.23 1.83 15.12
N ALA A 376 18.60 1.65 16.27
CA ALA A 376 17.17 1.46 16.46
C ALA A 376 16.51 2.62 17.24
N THR A 377 16.96 3.85 17.01
CA THR A 377 16.42 5.05 17.67
C THR A 377 15.85 6.06 16.69
N GLY A 378 14.60 6.48 16.88
CA GLY A 378 14.00 7.54 16.06
C GLY A 378 14.47 8.97 16.41
N ASP A 379 14.78 9.26 17.68
CA ASP A 379 15.29 10.56 18.14
C ASP A 379 16.78 10.40 18.44
N GLY A 380 17.58 11.40 18.13
CA GLY A 380 19.02 11.35 18.42
C GLY A 380 19.84 10.54 17.43
N LYS A 381 19.28 10.15 16.26
CA LYS A 381 20.02 9.49 15.16
C LYS A 381 21.36 10.15 14.88
N LYS A 382 21.39 11.48 14.70
CA LYS A 382 22.63 12.24 14.46
C LYS A 382 23.64 12.08 15.59
N SER A 383 23.20 12.14 16.84
CA SER A 383 24.06 12.00 18.01
C SER A 383 24.61 10.58 18.14
N VAL A 384 23.80 9.54 17.89
CA VAL A 384 24.27 8.15 17.89
C VAL A 384 25.25 7.91 16.74
N PHE A 385 25.00 8.51 15.57
CA PHE A 385 25.92 8.41 14.42
C PHE A 385 27.26 9.09 14.71
N GLU A 386 27.24 10.31 15.24
CA GLU A 386 28.46 11.02 15.69
C GLU A 386 29.21 10.20 16.75
N GLN A 387 28.49 9.62 17.70
CA GLN A 387 29.08 8.75 18.72
C GLN A 387 29.77 7.53 18.11
N LEU A 388 29.09 6.82 17.20
CA LEU A 388 29.65 5.64 16.52
C LEU A 388 30.85 6.01 15.63
N ASN A 389 30.78 7.13 14.92
CA ASN A 389 31.88 7.65 14.12
C ASN A 389 33.10 7.98 14.98
N ASN A 390 32.91 8.64 16.12
CA ASN A 390 33.97 8.95 17.07
C ASN A 390 34.60 7.69 17.69
N MET A 391 33.85 6.60 17.75
CA MET A 391 34.33 5.28 18.19
C MET A 391 35.00 4.46 17.07
N GLY A 392 35.07 5.01 15.85
CA GLY A 392 35.74 4.38 14.71
C GLY A 392 34.86 3.39 13.92
N PHE A 393 33.54 3.44 14.08
CA PHE A 393 32.60 2.71 13.23
C PHE A 393 32.19 3.58 12.03
N SER A 394 32.00 2.97 10.88
CA SER A 394 31.57 3.67 9.67
C SER A 394 30.15 3.26 9.28
N TYR A 395 29.31 4.26 9.05
CA TYR A 395 27.94 4.06 8.56
C TYR A 395 27.95 3.28 7.23
N GLN A 396 26.99 2.37 7.05
CA GLN A 396 26.86 1.38 5.95
C GLN A 396 27.95 0.31 5.87
N ARG A 397 29.01 0.38 6.68
CA ARG A 397 30.01 -0.69 6.79
C ARG A 397 29.88 -1.46 8.10
N ASP A 398 29.92 -0.73 9.22
CA ASP A 398 29.90 -1.28 10.57
C ASP A 398 28.51 -1.13 11.22
N TYR A 399 27.73 -0.14 10.79
CA TYR A 399 26.39 0.11 11.33
C TYR A 399 25.42 0.64 10.28
N ILE A 400 24.16 0.24 10.44
CA ILE A 400 23.02 0.77 9.70
C ILE A 400 22.02 1.38 10.68
N HIS A 401 21.16 2.25 10.21
CA HIS A 401 19.93 2.52 10.93
C HIS A 401 18.88 1.49 10.50
N PHE A 402 18.00 1.09 11.41
CA PHE A 402 16.85 0.24 11.04
C PHE A 402 15.87 0.93 10.06
N LEU A 403 16.16 2.20 9.77
CA LEU A 403 15.48 3.12 8.86
C LEU A 403 16.40 3.66 7.77
N ASP A 404 17.47 2.95 7.47
CA ASP A 404 18.41 3.43 6.49
C ASP A 404 18.43 2.55 5.29
N THR A 405 18.99 3.18 4.27
CA THR A 405 19.03 2.71 2.93
C THR A 405 20.03 1.57 2.81
N VAL A 406 19.60 0.30 2.77
CA VAL A 406 20.47 -0.87 2.56
C VAL A 406 20.76 -0.99 1.07
N ILE A 407 22.02 -1.21 0.69
CA ILE A 407 22.39 -1.49 -0.70
C ILE A 407 22.42 -3.01 -0.88
N VAL A 408 21.60 -3.53 -1.79
CA VAL A 408 21.56 -4.93 -2.21
C VAL A 408 21.80 -4.96 -3.72
N ASP A 409 22.83 -5.70 -4.18
CA ASP A 409 23.17 -5.84 -5.61
C ASP A 409 23.23 -4.53 -6.42
N ASN A 410 23.96 -3.54 -5.91
CA ASN A 410 24.09 -2.18 -6.49
C ASN A 410 22.81 -1.33 -6.51
N CYS A 411 21.76 -1.73 -5.79
CA CYS A 411 20.54 -0.94 -5.64
C CYS A 411 20.36 -0.48 -4.18
N GLU A 412 20.11 0.81 -4.02
CA GLU A 412 19.94 1.52 -2.75
C GLU A 412 18.47 1.31 -2.23
N ILE A 413 18.18 1.01 -0.92
CA ILE A 413 16.83 0.70 -0.34
C ILE A 413 16.54 1.27 1.09
N SER A 414 15.68 2.31 1.30
CA SER A 414 15.46 3.03 2.61
C SER A 414 14.13 2.75 3.33
N VAL A 415 14.13 2.58 4.67
CA VAL A 415 12.92 2.47 5.54
C VAL A 415 12.86 3.70 6.48
N LYS A 416 11.74 4.24 6.99
CA LYS A 416 11.78 5.41 7.92
C LYS A 416 10.72 5.38 9.03
N THR A 417 11.11 5.60 10.30
CA THR A 417 10.25 5.82 11.47
C THR A 417 10.47 7.22 12.04
N GLY A 418 9.40 7.99 12.13
CA GLY A 418 9.38 9.25 12.86
C GLY A 418 9.28 9.04 14.37
N LYS A 419 9.83 9.98 15.15
CA LYS A 419 9.44 10.16 16.56
C LYS A 419 8.69 11.49 16.74
N PRO A 420 7.79 11.60 17.73
CA PRO A 420 7.05 12.82 18.07
C PRO A 420 7.92 13.75 18.91
N LYS A 421 7.91 15.06 18.61
CA LYS A 421 8.57 16.08 19.42
C LYS A 421 7.88 16.21 20.79
N SER A 422 8.59 15.92 21.88
CA SER A 422 8.16 16.30 23.23
C SER A 422 8.50 17.78 23.50
N LYS A 423 7.53 18.52 24.05
CA LYS A 423 7.76 19.80 24.74
C LYS A 423 8.36 19.57 26.11
#